data_AF-A0AAV4KF03-F1
#
_entry.id   AF-A0AAV4KF03-F1
#
_cell.length_a   1.000
_cell.length_b   1.000
_cell.length_c   1.000
_cell.angle_alpha   90.00
_cell.angle_beta   90.00
_cell.angle_gamma   90.00
#
_symmetry.space_group_name_H-M   'P 1'
#
loop_
_entity.id
_entity.type
_entity.pdbx_description
1 polymer ?
#
loop_
_entity_poly.entity_id
_entity_poly.type
_entity_poly.pdbx_seq_one_letter_code
_entity_poly.pdbx_strand_id
1 'polypeptide(L)'
;MGWDASAVVGAMLLVLPAVGLIAFGLLHKGRAARPFAASRARAFAQREYARNLQRAADLVIAAARRAAGEGEPAIVTVAAVVRTAEERYGYDGVERRHAAAALRRRFEHGRCAADCVTDAYG
;
A
#
# COMPACT_ATOMS: atom_id res chain seq x y z
N MET A 1 -25.58 -52.59 29.24
CA MET A 1 -25.75 -51.14 29.04
C MET A 1 -26.23 -50.91 27.61
N GLY A 2 -27.50 -51.21 27.36
CA GLY A 2 -28.13 -50.92 26.07
C GLY A 2 -28.63 -49.48 26.13
N TRP A 3 -28.18 -48.64 25.21
CA TRP A 3 -28.73 -47.30 25.08
C TRP A 3 -30.10 -47.43 24.43
N ASP A 4 -31.14 -46.93 25.10
CA ASP A 4 -32.47 -46.84 24.51
C ASP A 4 -32.39 -46.00 23.22
N ALA A 5 -32.92 -46.52 22.12
CA ALA A 5 -32.85 -45.87 20.82
C ALA A 5 -33.42 -44.43 20.87
N SER A 6 -34.39 -44.18 21.74
CA SER A 6 -34.95 -42.86 22.05
C SER A 6 -33.93 -41.89 22.68
N ALA A 7 -33.04 -42.37 23.54
CA ALA A 7 -31.98 -41.56 24.13
C ALA A 7 -30.89 -41.20 23.10
N VAL A 8 -30.59 -42.13 22.18
CA VAL A 8 -29.64 -41.89 21.07
C VAL A 8 -30.20 -40.85 20.09
N VAL A 9 -31.48 -40.97 19.74
CA VAL A 9 -32.17 -40.01 18.86
C VAL A 9 -32.25 -38.62 19.51
N GLY A 10 -32.59 -38.55 20.80
CA GLY A 10 -32.62 -37.29 21.56
C GLY A 10 -31.25 -36.61 21.65
N ALA A 11 -30.18 -37.38 21.88
CA ALA A 11 -28.81 -36.86 21.91
C ALA A 11 -28.37 -36.35 20.52
N MET A 12 -28.69 -37.07 19.44
CA MET A 12 -28.36 -36.64 18.08
C MET A 12 -29.04 -35.32 17.69
N LEU A 13 -30.30 -35.14 18.10
CA LEU A 13 -31.07 -33.91 17.85
C LEU A 13 -30.48 -32.66 18.49
N LEU A 14 -29.69 -32.80 19.56
CA LEU A 14 -29.02 -31.68 20.23
C LEU A 14 -27.60 -31.46 19.72
N VAL A 15 -26.86 -32.55 19.46
CA VAL A 15 -25.45 -32.49 19.08
C VAL A 15 -25.29 -31.98 17.64
N LEU A 16 -26.10 -32.45 16.70
CA LEU A 16 -26.00 -32.03 15.31
C LEU A 16 -26.18 -30.52 15.09
N PRO A 17 -27.21 -29.84 15.66
CA PRO A 17 -27.34 -28.39 15.50
C PRO A 17 -26.25 -27.63 16.26
N ALA A 18 -25.81 -28.11 17.43
CA ALA A 18 -24.69 -27.49 18.16
C ALA A 18 -23.40 -27.53 17.34
N VAL A 19 -23.07 -28.68 16.75
CA VAL A 19 -21.91 -28.84 15.85
C VAL A 19 -22.08 -27.98 14.60
N GLY A 20 -23.29 -27.93 14.02
CA GLY A 20 -23.60 -27.09 12.86
C GLY A 20 -23.37 -25.61 13.14
N LEU A 21 -23.80 -25.10 14.30
CA LEU A 21 -23.59 -23.72 14.71
C LEU A 21 -22.12 -23.40 14.97
N ILE A 22 -21.37 -24.32 15.58
CA ILE A 22 -19.92 -24.15 15.80
C ILE A 22 -19.18 -24.12 14.46
N ALA A 23 -19.48 -25.05 13.56
CA ALA A 23 -18.88 -25.09 12.22
C ALA A 23 -19.22 -23.83 11.41
N PHE A 24 -20.49 -23.41 11.44
CA PHE A 24 -20.94 -22.17 10.79
C PHE A 24 -20.22 -20.94 11.35
N GLY A 25 -20.09 -20.84 12.68
CA GLY A 25 -19.39 -19.77 13.36
C GLY A 25 -17.89 -19.73 13.02
N LEU A 26 -17.22 -20.88 12.96
CA LEU A 26 -15.80 -20.96 12.57
C LEU A 26 -15.59 -20.54 11.12
N LEU A 27 -16.45 -21.01 10.20
CA LEU A 27 -16.38 -20.67 8.78
C LEU A 27 -16.66 -19.19 8.54
N HIS A 28 -17.69 -18.62 9.18
CA HIS A 28 -18.07 -17.22 9.01
C HIS A 28 -17.13 -16.25 9.74
N LYS A 29 -16.62 -16.61 10.93
CA LYS A 29 -15.65 -15.77 11.66
C LYS A 29 -14.35 -15.61 10.87
N GLY A 30 -13.86 -16.68 10.25
CA GLY A 30 -12.71 -16.61 9.33
C GLY A 30 -12.99 -15.72 8.11
N ARG A 31 -14.21 -15.80 7.57
CA ARG A 31 -14.65 -15.00 6.42
C ARG A 31 -14.94 -13.53 6.75
N ALA A 32 -15.32 -13.20 7.98
CA ALA A 32 -15.55 -11.83 8.44
C ALA A 32 -14.26 -11.13 8.90
N ALA A 33 -13.29 -11.85 9.46
CA ALA A 33 -12.01 -11.28 9.87
C ALA A 33 -11.02 -11.07 8.70
N ARG A 34 -11.05 -11.95 7.69
CA ARG A 34 -10.18 -11.86 6.49
C ARG A 34 -10.35 -10.58 5.64
N PRO A 35 -11.56 -10.06 5.34
CA PRO A 35 -11.71 -8.88 4.49
C PRO A 35 -11.09 -7.63 5.13
N PHE A 36 -11.14 -7.49 6.45
CA PHE A 36 -10.49 -6.37 7.14
C PHE A 36 -8.97 -6.47 7.09
N ALA A 37 -8.39 -7.66 7.22
CA ALA A 37 -6.94 -7.83 7.13
C ALA A 37 -6.41 -7.52 5.72
N ALA A 38 -7.04 -8.07 4.67
CA ALA A 38 -6.61 -7.85 3.29
C ALA A 38 -6.86 -6.40 2.82
N SER A 39 -8.01 -5.80 3.17
CA SER A 39 -8.29 -4.39 2.85
C SER A 39 -7.34 -3.44 3.60
N ARG A 40 -7.05 -3.68 4.89
CA ARG A 40 -6.05 -2.90 5.63
C ARG A 40 -4.66 -3.07 5.06
N ALA A 41 -4.27 -4.29 4.69
CA ALA A 41 -2.97 -4.54 4.07
C ALA A 41 -2.83 -3.76 2.75
N ARG A 42 -3.86 -3.75 1.90
CA ARG A 42 -3.87 -2.95 0.67
C ARG A 42 -3.83 -1.44 0.95
N ALA A 43 -4.66 -0.96 1.88
CA ALA A 43 -4.67 0.45 2.24
C ALA A 43 -3.32 0.92 2.82
N PHE A 44 -2.68 0.06 3.62
CA PHE A 44 -1.35 0.32 4.15
C PHE A 44 -0.31 0.35 3.02
N ALA A 45 -0.31 -0.65 2.13
CA ALA A 45 0.59 -0.72 0.98
C ALA A 45 0.43 0.52 0.07
N GLN A 46 -0.79 0.98 -0.19
CA GLN A 46 -1.03 2.21 -0.98
C GLN A 46 -0.49 3.46 -0.29
N ARG A 47 -0.67 3.59 1.03
CA ARG A 47 -0.14 4.72 1.80
C ARG A 47 1.38 4.69 1.87
N GLU A 48 1.96 3.51 1.94
CA GLU A 48 3.42 3.33 1.93
C GLU A 48 4.01 3.65 0.56
N TYR A 49 3.38 3.16 -0.51
CA TYR A 49 3.72 3.52 -1.88
C TYR A 49 3.73 5.03 -2.11
N ALA A 50 2.65 5.72 -1.72
CA ALA A 50 2.58 7.18 -1.85
C ALA A 50 3.66 7.90 -1.04
N ARG A 51 3.98 7.43 0.17
CA ARG A 51 5.05 8.00 1.01
C ARG A 51 6.44 7.75 0.41
N ASN A 52 6.69 6.57 -0.13
CA ASN A 52 7.97 6.25 -0.76
C ASN A 52 8.17 7.05 -2.05
N LEU A 53 7.13 7.29 -2.84
CA LEU A 53 7.21 8.20 -3.99
C LEU A 53 7.55 9.64 -3.59
N GLN A 54 6.95 10.14 -2.51
CA GLN A 54 7.28 11.48 -1.99
C GLN A 54 8.74 11.55 -1.52
N ARG A 55 9.22 10.53 -0.81
CA ARG A 55 10.63 10.44 -0.39
C ARG A 55 11.59 10.33 -1.59
N ALA A 56 11.23 9.55 -2.61
CA ALA A 56 12.00 9.45 -3.84
C ALA A 56 12.11 10.82 -4.51
N ALA A 57 11.01 11.57 -4.63
CA ALA A 57 11.02 12.93 -5.17
C ALA A 57 11.92 13.87 -4.34
N ASP A 58 11.84 13.82 -3.01
CA ASP A 58 12.72 14.60 -2.13
C ASP A 58 14.21 14.29 -2.34
N LEU A 59 14.54 13.00 -2.47
CA LEU A 59 15.91 12.56 -2.71
C LEU A 59 16.43 13.05 -4.06
N VAL A 60 15.62 12.98 -5.11
CA VAL A 60 16.00 13.47 -6.45
C VAL A 60 16.17 14.98 -6.44
N ILE A 61 15.25 15.73 -5.80
CA ILE A 61 15.38 17.18 -5.64
C ILE A 61 16.67 17.54 -4.90
N ALA A 62 16.94 16.87 -3.78
CA ALA A 62 18.15 17.14 -3.01
C ALA A 62 19.43 16.76 -3.78
N ALA A 63 19.40 15.67 -4.54
CA ALA A 63 20.52 15.26 -5.38
C ALA A 63 20.76 16.27 -6.52
N ALA A 64 19.71 16.69 -7.22
CA ALA A 64 19.81 17.68 -8.30
C ALA A 64 20.35 19.02 -7.78
N ARG A 65 19.89 19.49 -6.62
CA ARG A 65 20.41 20.72 -6.01
C ARG A 65 21.87 20.63 -5.58
N ARG A 66 22.34 19.46 -5.13
CA ARG A 66 23.76 19.25 -4.81
C ARG A 66 24.63 19.14 -6.05
N ALA A 67 24.07 18.67 -7.16
CA ALA A 67 24.79 18.52 -8.43
C ALA A 67 24.82 19.81 -9.24
N ALA A 68 23.85 20.71 -9.04
CA ALA A 68 23.81 22.01 -9.70
C ALA A 68 24.98 22.90 -9.26
N GLY A 69 25.67 23.51 -10.23
CA GLY A 69 26.70 24.51 -9.97
C GLY A 69 26.11 25.85 -9.50
N GLU A 70 26.98 26.75 -9.04
CA GLU A 70 26.55 28.10 -8.65
C GLU A 70 25.90 28.83 -9.84
N GLY A 71 24.63 29.21 -9.69
CA GLY A 71 23.87 29.94 -10.72
C GLY A 71 23.20 29.06 -11.79
N GLU A 72 23.39 27.74 -11.78
CA GLU A 72 22.70 26.83 -12.69
C GLU A 72 21.39 26.29 -12.08
N PRO A 73 20.31 26.18 -12.87
CA PRO A 73 19.06 25.62 -12.38
C PRO A 73 19.18 24.10 -12.18
N ALA A 74 18.66 23.60 -11.05
CA ALA A 74 18.63 22.17 -10.77
C ALA A 74 17.57 21.47 -11.63
N ILE A 75 17.98 20.56 -12.51
CA ILE A 75 17.07 19.80 -13.38
C ILE A 75 16.55 18.56 -12.64
N VAL A 76 15.24 18.49 -12.45
CA VAL A 76 14.56 17.41 -11.72
C VAL A 76 13.55 16.72 -12.64
N THR A 77 13.80 15.46 -12.99
CA THR A 77 12.96 14.72 -13.94
C THR A 77 12.08 13.66 -13.27
N VAL A 78 10.89 13.42 -13.83
CA VAL A 78 10.00 12.32 -13.42
C VAL A 78 10.69 10.98 -13.59
N ALA A 79 11.47 10.80 -14.66
CA ALA A 79 12.23 9.58 -14.90
C ALA A 79 13.25 9.30 -13.77
N ALA A 80 13.91 10.33 -13.23
CA ALA A 80 14.82 10.15 -12.10
C ALA A 80 14.07 9.73 -10.82
N VAL A 81 12.84 10.22 -10.61
CA VAL A 81 11.97 9.79 -9.49
C VAL A 81 11.53 8.34 -9.65
N VAL A 82 11.12 7.93 -10.85
CA VAL A 82 10.77 6.53 -11.16
C VAL A 82 11.96 5.62 -10.86
N ARG A 83 13.13 5.91 -11.46
CA ARG A 83 14.35 5.13 -11.25
C ARG A 83 14.74 5.04 -9.78
N THR A 84 14.72 6.18 -9.07
CA THR A 84 15.04 6.21 -7.62
C THR A 84 14.06 5.38 -6.81
N ALA A 85 12.78 5.36 -7.20
CA ALA A 85 11.76 4.59 -6.53
C ALA A 85 11.96 3.08 -6.75
N GLU A 86 12.29 2.66 -7.97
CA GLU A 86 12.57 1.28 -8.34
C GLU A 86 13.85 0.78 -7.65
N GLU A 87 14.96 1.51 -7.77
CA GLU A 87 16.26 1.15 -7.21
C GLU A 87 16.25 1.10 -5.67
N ARG A 88 15.60 2.06 -5.00
CA ARG A 88 15.68 2.21 -3.54
C ARG A 88 14.57 1.50 -2.77
N TYR A 89 13.38 1.39 -3.36
CA TYR A 89 12.22 0.80 -2.69
C TYR A 89 11.78 -0.52 -3.33
N GLY A 90 12.46 -1.00 -4.38
CA GLY A 90 12.22 -2.31 -4.97
C GLY A 90 10.88 -2.43 -5.68
N TYR A 91 10.39 -1.34 -6.28
CA TYR A 91 9.18 -1.40 -7.10
C TYR A 91 9.51 -1.97 -8.49
N ASP A 92 8.71 -2.93 -8.97
CA ASP A 92 8.85 -3.54 -10.30
C ASP A 92 8.39 -2.61 -11.45
N GLY A 93 7.97 -1.40 -11.11
CA GLY A 93 7.46 -0.40 -12.05
C GLY A 93 6.68 0.68 -11.33
N VAL A 94 6.99 1.94 -11.65
CA VAL A 94 6.23 3.08 -11.16
C VAL A 94 5.52 3.77 -12.32
N GLU A 95 4.20 3.92 -12.22
CA GLU A 95 3.46 4.71 -13.19
C GLU A 95 3.99 6.14 -13.23
N ARG A 96 4.36 6.60 -14.43
CA ARG A 96 4.87 7.96 -14.66
C ARG A 96 3.93 9.03 -14.11
N ARG A 97 2.62 8.81 -14.15
CA ARG A 97 1.60 9.71 -13.56
C ARG A 97 1.73 9.84 -12.04
N HIS A 98 1.96 8.74 -11.33
CA HIS A 98 2.14 8.77 -9.88
C HIS A 98 3.46 9.45 -9.49
N ALA A 99 4.54 9.15 -10.21
CA ALA A 99 5.82 9.82 -10.02
C ALA A 99 5.72 11.33 -10.30
N ALA A 100 5.07 11.72 -11.40
CA ALA A 100 4.83 13.13 -11.72
C ALA A 100 3.99 13.84 -10.65
N ALA A 101 2.90 13.22 -10.18
CA ALA A 101 2.08 13.81 -9.12
C ALA A 101 2.83 13.98 -7.80
N ALA A 102 3.67 13.00 -7.42
CA ALA A 102 4.53 13.11 -6.25
C ALA A 102 5.57 14.22 -6.41
N LEU A 103 6.19 14.31 -7.59
CA LEU A 103 7.17 15.33 -7.91
C LEU A 103 6.57 16.74 -7.88
N ARG A 104 5.40 16.96 -8.51
CA ARG A 104 4.67 18.26 -8.46
C ARG A 104 4.44 18.72 -7.03
N ARG A 105 3.88 17.84 -6.18
CA ARG A 105 3.62 18.18 -4.77
C ARG A 105 4.88 18.61 -4.03
N ARG A 106 6.01 17.91 -4.22
CA ARG A 106 7.25 18.24 -3.51
C ARG A 106 7.97 19.44 -4.11
N PHE A 107 7.88 19.62 -5.42
CA PHE A 107 8.38 20.78 -6.13
C PHE A 107 7.74 22.08 -5.63
N GLU A 108 6.41 22.09 -5.49
CA GLU A 108 5.65 23.21 -4.92
C GLU A 108 5.96 23.41 -3.43
N HIS A 109 5.97 22.34 -2.64
CA HIS A 109 6.11 22.42 -1.18
C HIS A 109 7.54 22.76 -0.72
N GLY A 110 8.55 22.36 -1.49
CA GLY A 110 9.97 22.51 -1.14
C GLY A 110 10.62 23.83 -1.58
N ARG A 111 9.84 24.76 -2.18
CA ARG A 111 10.37 25.98 -2.83
C ARG A 111 11.44 25.72 -3.91
N CYS A 112 11.49 24.51 -4.49
CA CYS A 112 12.36 24.23 -5.64
C CYS A 112 11.94 25.06 -6.86
N ALA A 113 10.68 25.53 -6.91
CA ALA A 113 10.18 26.35 -8.02
C ALA A 113 11.00 27.61 -8.32
N ALA A 114 11.79 28.13 -7.36
CA ALA A 114 12.66 29.28 -7.59
C ALA A 114 13.97 28.92 -8.33
N ASP A 115 14.52 27.72 -8.07
CA ASP A 115 15.90 27.37 -8.46
C ASP A 115 15.97 26.06 -9.28
N CYS A 116 14.83 25.46 -9.62
CA CYS A 116 14.75 24.14 -10.23
C CYS A 116 13.82 24.12 -11.44
N VAL A 117 14.11 23.24 -12.40
CA VAL A 117 13.29 22.98 -13.60
C VAL A 117 12.81 21.54 -13.57
N THR A 118 11.57 21.28 -14.01
CA THR A 118 10.98 19.94 -14.00
C THR A 118 10.11 19.63 -15.22
N ASP A 119 10.14 18.37 -15.68
CA ASP A 119 9.26 17.83 -16.73
C ASP A 119 7.92 17.31 -16.17
N ALA A 120 7.64 17.50 -14.88
CA ALA A 120 6.45 16.94 -14.24
C ALA A 120 5.13 17.48 -14.78
N TYR A 121 5.12 18.64 -15.44
CA TYR A 121 3.93 19.30 -15.99
C TYR A 121 3.76 19.11 -17.51
N GLY A 122 4.73 18.49 -18.18
CA GLY A 122 4.70 18.22 -19.62
C GLY A 122 3.92 16.96 -20.00
#